data_AF-A0A9D3XMJ0-F1
#
_entry.id   AF-A0A9D3XMJ0-F1
#
_cell.length_a   1.000
_cell.length_b   1.000
_cell.length_c   1.000
_cell.angle_alpha   90.00
_cell.angle_beta   90.00
_cell.angle_gamma   90.00
#
_symmetry.space_group_name_H-M   'P 1'
#
loop_
_entity.id
_entity.type
_entity.pdbx_description
1 polymer ?
#
loop_
_entity_poly.entity_id
_entity_poly.type
_entity_poly.pdbx_seq_one_letter_code
_entity_poly.pdbx_strand_id
1 'polypeptide(L)'
;MAQKSTNPTQQFNFVAQDKIWKYHVEAELEAAKKWSVKWGFLTTPFEELIKDERKGPTKPKIELPEHLQIRPVTPVEKYIKVYPSPPIPKTTQGFIGWRSSVPGLKLERYYQIRSCKGAFHKDLKWPDEPSD
;
A
#
# COMPACT_ATOMS: atom_id res chain seq x y z
N MET A 1 19.13 -47.36 -39.65
CA MET A 1 19.58 -46.63 -40.86
C MET A 1 18.96 -45.25 -40.81
N ALA A 2 19.74 -44.22 -40.53
CA ALA A 2 19.26 -42.84 -40.36
C ALA A 2 19.08 -42.19 -41.73
N GLN A 3 17.85 -41.79 -42.06
CA GLN A 3 17.57 -41.04 -43.28
C GLN A 3 18.03 -39.59 -43.09
N LYS A 4 18.98 -39.19 -43.94
CA LYS A 4 19.56 -37.85 -44.00
C LYS A 4 18.48 -36.87 -44.47
N SER A 5 18.10 -35.90 -43.63
CA SER A 5 17.17 -34.83 -44.02
C SER A 5 17.86 -33.90 -45.03
N THR A 6 17.59 -34.08 -46.31
CA THR A 6 17.99 -33.12 -47.34
C THR A 6 16.94 -32.02 -47.41
N ASN A 7 17.15 -30.93 -46.68
CA ASN A 7 16.41 -29.69 -46.94
C ASN A 7 16.78 -29.23 -48.36
N PRO A 8 15.83 -29.09 -49.30
CA PRO A 8 16.14 -28.58 -50.62
C PRO A 8 16.40 -27.08 -50.49
N THR A 9 17.67 -26.71 -50.28
CA THR A 9 18.14 -25.34 -50.54
C THR A 9 17.78 -25.03 -51.97
N GLN A 10 16.84 -24.12 -52.15
CA GLN A 10 16.36 -23.60 -53.42
C GLN A 10 17.59 -23.14 -54.22
N GLN A 11 18.02 -23.95 -55.19
CA GLN A 11 19.27 -23.76 -55.92
C GLN A 11 19.04 -22.66 -56.97
N PHE A 12 19.05 -21.41 -56.53
CA PHE A 12 18.93 -20.25 -57.40
C PHE A 12 20.21 -20.10 -58.24
N ASN A 13 20.04 -19.73 -59.52
CA ASN A 13 21.16 -19.32 -60.37
C ASN A 13 21.92 -18.15 -59.71
N PHE A 14 23.24 -18.08 -59.86
CA PHE A 14 24.09 -17.04 -59.27
C PHE A 14 23.61 -15.61 -59.63
N VAL A 15 23.07 -15.42 -60.83
CA VAL A 15 22.46 -14.14 -61.25
C VAL A 15 21.19 -13.81 -60.45
N ALA A 16 20.38 -14.81 -60.12
CA ALA A 16 19.19 -14.62 -59.30
C ALA A 16 19.57 -14.32 -57.84
N GLN A 17 20.61 -14.99 -57.31
CA GLN A 17 21.14 -14.71 -55.97
C GLN A 17 21.70 -13.28 -55.87
N ASP A 18 22.47 -12.82 -56.87
CA ASP A 18 22.98 -11.44 -56.92
C ASP A 18 21.84 -10.40 -56.99
N LYS A 19 20.78 -10.67 -57.75
CA LYS A 19 19.60 -9.79 -57.80
C LYS A 19 18.84 -9.73 -56.46
N ILE A 20 18.68 -10.88 -55.79
CA ILE A 20 18.07 -10.94 -54.46
C ILE A 20 18.90 -10.13 -53.46
N TRP A 21 20.23 -10.30 -53.49
CA TRP A 21 21.13 -9.55 -52.64
C TRP A 21 21.04 -8.04 -52.88
N LYS A 22 21.05 -7.60 -54.14
CA LYS A 22 20.88 -6.19 -54.51
C LYS A 22 19.56 -5.62 -53.99
N TYR A 23 18.47 -6.37 -54.15
CA TYR A 23 17.16 -5.97 -53.64
C TYR A 23 17.17 -5.79 -52.11
N HIS A 24 17.80 -6.69 -51.36
CA HIS A 24 17.92 -6.56 -49.90
C HIS A 24 18.71 -5.30 -49.52
N VAL A 25 19.84 -5.04 -50.17
CA VAL A 25 20.65 -3.84 -49.91
C VAL A 25 19.86 -2.56 -50.22
N GLU A 26 19.12 -2.53 -51.33
CA GLU A 26 18.25 -1.40 -51.68
C GLU A 26 17.12 -1.20 -50.66
N ALA A 27 16.47 -2.28 -50.25
CA ALA A 27 15.41 -2.25 -49.25
C ALA A 27 15.91 -1.77 -47.87
N GLU A 28 17.11 -2.18 -47.47
CA GLU A 28 17.76 -1.71 -46.24
C GLU A 28 18.08 -0.21 -46.31
N LEU A 29 18.63 0.26 -47.43
CA LEU A 29 18.90 1.69 -47.63
C LEU A 29 17.61 2.52 -47.61
N GLU A 30 16.54 2.02 -48.23
CA GLU A 30 15.23 2.66 -48.15
C GLU A 30 14.66 2.65 -46.73
N ALA A 31 14.77 1.54 -46.03
CA ALA A 31 14.32 1.41 -44.65
C ALA A 31 15.08 2.38 -43.74
N ALA A 32 16.40 2.51 -43.90
CA ALA A 32 17.22 3.46 -43.16
C ALA A 32 16.81 4.92 -43.42
N LYS A 33 16.55 5.28 -44.69
CA LYS A 33 16.02 6.61 -45.05
C LYS A 33 14.65 6.88 -44.45
N LYS A 34 13.76 5.88 -44.47
CA LYS A 34 12.39 5.97 -43.93
C LYS A 34 12.36 5.82 -42.40
N TRP A 35 13.45 5.39 -41.77
CA TRP A 35 13.51 5.09 -40.34
C TRP A 35 13.28 6.35 -39.50
N SER A 36 13.95 7.46 -39.81
CA SER A 36 13.77 8.71 -39.05
C SER A 36 12.34 9.26 -39.15
N VAL A 37 11.66 9.09 -40.28
CA VAL A 37 10.27 9.53 -40.44
C VAL A 37 9.32 8.63 -39.65
N LYS A 38 9.52 7.30 -39.69
CA LYS A 38 8.64 6.35 -39.00
C LYS A 38 8.90 6.27 -37.49
N TRP A 39 10.16 6.37 -37.07
CA TRP A 39 10.64 6.08 -35.73
C TRP A 39 11.36 7.27 -35.08
N GLY A 40 11.41 8.44 -35.72
CA GLY A 40 12.04 9.64 -35.16
C GLY A 40 11.46 10.08 -33.82
N PHE A 41 10.20 9.73 -33.53
CA PHE A 41 9.58 9.93 -32.22
C PHE A 41 10.29 9.16 -31.08
N LEU A 42 11.08 8.12 -31.37
CA LEU A 42 11.90 7.45 -30.37
C LEU A 42 13.13 8.27 -29.95
N THR A 43 13.52 9.25 -30.77
CA THR A 43 14.63 10.17 -30.46
C THR A 43 14.17 11.42 -29.71
N THR A 44 12.87 11.72 -29.73
CA THR A 44 12.31 12.88 -29.02
C THR A 44 12.26 12.60 -27.52
N PRO A 45 12.62 13.58 -26.67
CA PRO A 45 12.56 13.42 -25.22
C PRO A 45 11.12 13.22 -24.75
N PHE A 46 10.95 12.41 -23.71
CA PHE A 46 9.65 12.03 -23.14
C PHE A 46 8.79 13.24 -22.76
N GLU A 47 9.44 14.31 -22.29
CA GLU A 47 8.80 15.56 -21.91
C GLU A 47 8.07 16.22 -23.08
N GLU A 48 8.55 16.08 -24.31
CA GLU A 48 7.89 16.63 -25.50
C GLU A 48 6.67 15.82 -25.93
N LEU A 49 6.74 14.50 -25.77
CA LEU A 49 5.61 13.60 -26.07
C LEU A 49 4.41 13.86 -25.15
N ILE A 50 4.65 14.21 -23.88
CA ILE A 50 3.60 14.47 -22.90
C ILE A 50 3.06 15.91 -22.96
N LYS A 51 3.79 16.85 -23.58
CA LYS A 51 3.35 18.25 -23.65
C LYS A 51 1.98 18.38 -24.31
N ASP A 52 1.68 17.56 -25.31
CA ASP A 52 0.41 17.63 -26.02
C ASP A 52 -0.73 16.93 -25.25
N GLU A 53 -0.44 15.87 -24.50
CA GLU A 53 -1.42 15.26 -23.57
C GLU A 53 -1.78 16.20 -22.40
N ARG A 54 -0.80 16.97 -21.90
CA ARG A 54 -1.01 17.95 -20.83
C ARG A 54 -1.75 19.22 -21.28
N LYS A 55 -1.77 19.52 -22.58
CA LYS A 55 -2.45 20.68 -23.16
C LYS A 55 -3.92 20.43 -23.50
N GLY A 56 -4.41 19.20 -23.36
CA GLY A 56 -5.84 18.92 -23.48
C GLY A 56 -6.64 19.75 -22.48
N PRO A 57 -7.87 20.21 -22.80
CA PRO A 57 -8.71 20.85 -21.81
C PRO A 57 -8.80 19.91 -20.61
N THR A 58 -8.45 20.42 -19.42
CA THR A 58 -8.59 19.67 -18.17
C THR A 58 -9.94 19.02 -18.20
N LYS A 59 -9.98 17.67 -18.37
CA LYS A 59 -11.24 16.93 -18.44
C LYS A 59 -12.09 17.44 -17.29
N PRO A 60 -13.33 17.91 -17.53
CA PRO A 60 -14.15 18.41 -16.44
C PRO A 60 -14.18 17.32 -15.39
N LYS A 61 -13.82 17.65 -14.14
CA LYS A 61 -13.82 16.69 -13.05
C LYS A 61 -15.22 16.08 -13.02
N ILE A 62 -15.35 14.84 -13.49
CA ILE A 62 -16.61 14.12 -13.46
C ILE A 62 -16.93 13.96 -11.99
N GLU A 63 -17.93 14.68 -11.51
CA GLU A 63 -18.41 14.52 -10.15
C GLU A 63 -18.89 13.08 -9.99
N LEU A 64 -18.29 12.35 -9.04
CA LEU A 64 -18.62 10.95 -8.83
C LEU A 64 -20.10 10.85 -8.45
N PRO A 65 -20.94 10.12 -9.20
CA PRO A 65 -22.35 9.98 -8.88
C PRO A 65 -22.57 9.51 -7.44
N GLU A 66 -23.59 10.06 -6.77
CA GLU A 66 -23.83 9.84 -5.33
C GLU A 66 -23.91 8.36 -4.94
N HIS A 67 -24.49 7.51 -5.80
CA HIS A 67 -24.60 6.06 -5.56
C HIS A 67 -23.27 5.30 -5.67
N LEU A 68 -22.25 5.88 -6.30
CA LEU A 68 -20.88 5.37 -6.36
C LEU A 68 -19.99 5.98 -5.27
N GLN A 69 -20.45 7.02 -4.59
CA GLN A 69 -19.73 7.58 -3.44
C GLN A 69 -19.81 6.58 -2.30
N ILE A 70 -18.65 6.10 -1.88
CA ILE A 70 -18.52 5.29 -0.68
C ILE A 70 -18.98 6.17 0.48
N ARG A 71 -20.02 5.74 1.20
CA ARG A 71 -20.40 6.42 2.44
C ARG A 71 -19.17 6.41 3.35
N PRO A 72 -18.75 7.55 3.91
CA PRO A 72 -17.67 7.55 4.87
C PRO A 72 -18.05 6.54 5.95
N VAL A 73 -17.14 5.58 6.21
CA VAL A 73 -17.26 4.67 7.34
C VAL A 73 -17.55 5.56 8.54
N THR A 74 -18.60 5.23 9.29
CA THR A 74 -19.01 6.03 10.43
C THR A 74 -17.75 6.37 11.24
N PRO A 75 -17.47 7.67 11.49
CA PRO A 75 -16.22 8.06 12.11
C PRO A 75 -16.07 7.26 13.39
N VAL A 76 -14.92 6.62 13.56
CA VAL A 76 -14.61 5.85 14.76
C VAL A 76 -14.82 6.73 16.00
N GLU A 77 -14.57 8.02 15.89
CA GLU A 77 -14.84 9.08 16.88
C GLU A 77 -16.29 9.11 17.40
N LYS A 78 -17.29 8.75 16.58
CA LYS A 78 -18.70 8.70 16.99
C LYS A 78 -18.95 7.59 18.02
N TYR A 79 -18.20 6.50 17.94
CA TYR A 79 -18.38 5.31 18.78
C TYR A 79 -17.26 5.09 19.79
N ILE A 80 -16.06 5.61 19.55
CA ILE A 80 -14.89 5.56 20.42
C ILE A 80 -14.59 6.98 20.91
N LYS A 81 -15.10 7.30 22.09
CA LYS A 81 -14.77 8.56 22.79
C LYS A 81 -13.50 8.35 23.61
N VAL A 82 -12.37 8.87 23.11
CA VAL A 82 -11.11 8.88 23.86
C VAL A 82 -11.08 10.11 24.75
N TYR A 83 -11.25 9.92 26.06
CA TYR A 83 -11.13 11.00 27.04
C TYR A 83 -9.66 11.23 27.43
N PRO A 84 -9.30 12.45 27.89
CA PRO A 84 -7.95 12.73 28.33
C PRO A 84 -7.52 11.82 29.49
N SER A 85 -6.22 11.51 29.54
CA SER A 85 -5.66 10.70 30.63
C SER A 85 -5.72 11.44 31.97
N PRO A 86 -5.86 10.72 33.10
CA PRO A 86 -5.76 11.32 34.43
C PRO A 86 -4.38 12.00 34.65
N PRO A 87 -4.31 13.02 35.54
CA PRO A 87 -3.16 13.92 35.69
C PRO A 87 -1.91 13.35 36.41
N ILE A 88 -0.99 12.67 35.72
CA ILE A 88 0.26 12.02 36.19
C ILE A 88 0.72 12.32 37.66
N PRO A 89 1.03 11.29 38.49
CA PRO A 89 1.42 11.48 39.87
C PRO A 89 2.82 12.07 39.96
N LYS A 90 3.05 12.89 41.00
CA LYS A 90 4.36 13.47 41.28
C LYS A 90 5.34 12.50 41.93
N THR A 91 4.83 11.44 42.57
CA THR A 91 5.62 10.48 43.35
C THR A 91 5.71 9.13 42.63
N THR A 92 6.88 8.50 42.70
CA THR A 92 7.15 7.17 42.11
C THR A 92 6.22 6.10 42.66
N GLN A 93 5.93 6.12 43.96
CA GLN A 93 4.95 5.22 44.58
C GLN A 93 3.53 5.44 44.05
N GLY A 94 3.17 6.69 43.73
CA GLY A 94 1.87 7.04 43.18
C GLY A 94 1.66 6.59 41.73
N PHE A 95 2.72 6.21 41.00
CA PHE A 95 2.59 5.63 39.66
C PHE A 95 2.00 4.21 39.70
N ILE A 96 2.19 3.48 40.79
CA ILE A 96 1.72 2.09 40.92
C ILE A 96 0.19 2.09 40.99
N GLY A 97 -0.47 1.50 39.99
CA GLY A 97 -1.93 1.39 39.95
C GLY A 97 -2.67 2.71 39.66
N TRP A 98 -1.96 3.79 39.32
CA TRP A 98 -2.48 5.12 39.02
C TRP A 98 -3.71 5.15 38.09
N ARG A 99 -3.66 4.44 36.96
CA ARG A 99 -4.77 4.45 35.99
C ARG A 99 -5.92 3.55 36.44
N SER A 100 -5.60 2.47 37.15
CA SER A 100 -6.56 1.48 37.63
C SER A 100 -7.34 1.97 38.87
N SER A 101 -6.78 2.91 39.64
CA SER A 101 -7.41 3.47 40.85
C SER A 101 -8.46 4.55 40.56
N VAL A 102 -8.51 5.10 39.34
CA VAL A 102 -9.47 6.14 38.95
C VAL A 102 -10.87 5.54 38.74
N PRO A 103 -11.89 5.99 39.50
CA PRO A 103 -13.27 5.54 39.31
C PRO A 103 -13.73 5.83 37.88
N GLY A 104 -14.20 4.80 37.17
CA GLY A 104 -14.73 4.93 35.81
C GLY A 104 -13.80 4.48 34.68
N LEU A 105 -12.49 4.41 34.90
CA LEU A 105 -11.56 3.83 33.90
C LEU A 105 -11.61 2.29 33.89
N LYS A 106 -12.13 1.66 34.96
CA LYS A 106 -12.45 0.20 35.10
C LYS A 106 -11.50 -0.72 34.32
N LEU A 107 -10.19 -0.47 34.43
CA LEU A 107 -9.17 -1.22 33.69
C LEU A 107 -9.06 -2.67 34.18
N GLU A 108 -9.38 -2.91 35.45
CA GLU A 108 -9.44 -4.25 36.03
C GLU A 108 -10.80 -4.90 35.71
N ARG A 109 -10.79 -5.95 34.88
CA ARG A 109 -12.01 -6.63 34.39
C ARG A 109 -12.64 -7.59 35.39
N TYR A 110 -11.84 -8.12 36.33
CA TYR A 110 -12.25 -9.26 37.17
C TYR A 110 -12.13 -9.04 38.68
N TYR A 111 -11.20 -8.19 39.14
CA TYR A 111 -10.98 -7.95 40.56
C TYR A 111 -10.91 -6.45 40.84
N GLN A 112 -11.72 -5.97 41.78
CA GLN A 112 -11.57 -4.62 42.32
C GLN A 112 -10.65 -4.71 43.54
N ILE A 113 -9.43 -4.22 43.43
CA ILE A 113 -8.48 -4.18 44.56
C ILE A 113 -9.06 -3.19 45.59
N ARG A 114 -9.72 -3.72 46.62
CA ARG A 114 -10.13 -2.96 47.80
C ARG A 114 -8.87 -2.75 48.66
N SER A 115 -8.68 -1.55 49.18
CA SER A 115 -7.53 -1.18 50.03
C SER A 115 -7.16 -2.29 51.02
N CYS A 116 -5.89 -2.72 51.01
CA CYS A 116 -5.42 -3.89 51.77
C CYS A 116 -5.35 -3.64 53.28
N LYS A 117 -5.41 -2.38 53.74
CA LYS A 117 -5.23 -2.04 55.15
C LYS A 117 -6.55 -2.20 55.91
N GLY A 118 -6.68 -3.29 56.67
CA GLY A 118 -7.80 -3.56 57.59
C GLY A 118 -9.08 -4.11 56.94
N ALA A 119 -9.17 -4.19 55.61
CA ALA A 119 -10.33 -4.79 54.95
C ALA A 119 -10.38 -6.32 55.16
N PHE A 120 -9.24 -6.99 55.05
CA PHE A 120 -9.14 -8.45 55.24
C PHE A 120 -9.53 -8.88 56.66
N HIS A 121 -9.20 -8.07 57.68
CA HIS A 121 -9.57 -8.35 59.07
C HIS A 121 -11.10 -8.39 59.27
N LYS A 122 -11.83 -7.48 58.61
CA LYS A 122 -13.29 -7.42 58.67
C LYS A 122 -13.96 -8.60 57.96
N ASP A 123 -13.37 -9.04 56.84
CA ASP A 123 -13.88 -10.19 56.08
C ASP A 123 -13.71 -11.50 56.86
N LEU A 124 -12.63 -11.62 57.65
CA LEU A 124 -12.39 -12.78 58.51
C LEU A 124 -13.26 -12.82 59.78
N LYS A 125 -13.93 -11.71 60.12
CA LYS A 125 -14.75 -11.56 61.35
C LYS A 125 -14.02 -12.03 62.62
N TRP A 126 -12.72 -11.78 62.72
CA TRP A 126 -11.97 -12.19 63.91
C TRP A 126 -12.33 -11.27 65.09
N PRO A 127 -12.61 -11.81 66.29
CA PRO A 127 -12.66 -11.01 67.52
C PRO A 127 -11.38 -10.19 67.75
N ASP A 128 -11.54 -8.96 68.23
CA ASP A 128 -10.48 -7.94 68.27
C ASP A 128 -9.40 -8.17 69.36
N GLU A 129 -9.58 -9.14 70.28
CA GLU A 129 -8.64 -9.39 71.40
C GLU A 129 -8.43 -10.88 71.69
N PRO A 130 -7.24 -11.31 72.14
CA PRO A 130 -7.06 -12.65 72.70
C PRO A 130 -7.80 -12.70 74.04
N SER A 131 -8.75 -13.63 74.18
CA SER A 131 -9.31 -13.95 75.49
C SER A 131 -8.21 -14.60 76.33
N ASP A 132 -7.99 -14.03 77.52
CA ASP A 132 -7.00 -14.39 78.55
C ASP A 132 -6.86 -15.91 78.79
#